data_AF-A0A1C6LE15-F1
#
_entry.id   AF-A0A1C6LE15-F1
#
_cell.length_a   1.000
_cell.length_b   1.000
_cell.length_c   1.000
_cell.angle_alpha   90.00
_cell.angle_beta   90.00
_cell.angle_gamma   90.00
#
_symmetry.space_group_name_H-M   'P 1'
#
loop_
_entity.id
_entity.type
_entity.pdbx_description
1 polymer ?
#
loop_
_entity_poly.entity_id
_entity_poly.type
_entity_poly.pdbx_seq_one_letter_code
_entity_poly.pdbx_strand_id
1 'polypeptide(L)'
;MKKLGLIFIILFSLLIINGVEYECSESEKYYRYMEDILIENYDFVQNGVKVEYITNTSINEEKDRIIDLLKKDSKSNIDIVSNNIVCFDDALTYNISLIDGDRTKVEIIIINNLEVFKSTDLRQAVEEIKSNKCIDERIYYFSKVKVNEEKNILPFILDGINEDTIEEAEISNGKVLKAEFIDGSKINLGQINYDTGEYIIIGTPIIFVTY
;
A
#
# COMPACT_ATOMS: atom_id res chain seq x y z
N MET A 1 11.65 -26.81 -13.50
CA MET A 1 10.38 -26.69 -12.75
C MET A 1 10.71 -26.35 -11.30
N LYS A 2 10.83 -25.06 -10.97
CA LYS A 2 10.92 -24.63 -9.57
C LYS A 2 9.50 -24.35 -9.11
N LYS A 3 9.00 -25.15 -8.16
CA LYS A 3 7.75 -24.86 -7.44
C LYS A 3 8.00 -23.61 -6.60
N LEU A 4 7.59 -22.43 -7.07
CA LEU A 4 7.46 -21.28 -6.17
C LEU A 4 6.26 -21.57 -5.27
N GLY A 5 6.54 -21.71 -3.97
CA GLY A 5 5.50 -21.84 -2.96
C GLY A 5 4.66 -20.57 -2.98
N LEU A 6 3.36 -20.74 -3.16
CA LEU A 6 2.36 -19.69 -3.02
C LEU A 6 2.44 -19.19 -1.57
N ILE A 7 3.07 -18.03 -1.34
CA ILE A 7 2.94 -17.33 -0.07
C ILE A 7 1.54 -16.73 -0.10
N PHE A 8 0.61 -17.40 0.57
CA PHE A 8 -0.67 -16.81 0.94
C PHE A 8 -0.37 -15.64 1.87
N ILE A 9 -0.23 -14.44 1.33
CA ILE A 9 -0.40 -13.22 2.12
C ILE A 9 -1.87 -13.23 2.50
N ILE A 10 -2.14 -13.57 3.77
CA ILE A 10 -3.50 -13.54 4.31
C ILE A 10 -3.90 -12.05 4.32
N LEU A 11 -4.59 -11.65 3.25
CA LEU A 11 -5.22 -10.34 3.05
C LEU A 11 -6.38 -10.18 4.04
N PHE A 12 -6.07 -9.82 5.28
CA PHE A 12 -7.06 -9.26 6.20
C PHE A 12 -6.94 -7.73 6.15
N SER A 13 -7.69 -7.07 5.27
CA SER A 13 -8.33 -5.78 5.60
C SER A 13 -9.44 -5.40 4.62
N LEU A 14 -10.53 -6.18 4.60
CA LEU A 14 -11.86 -5.66 4.24
C LEU A 14 -12.79 -5.63 5.47
N LEU A 15 -12.20 -5.32 6.62
CA LEU A 15 -12.96 -5.04 7.83
C LEU A 15 -13.33 -3.55 7.84
N ILE A 16 -14.61 -3.32 7.56
CA ILE A 16 -15.39 -2.11 7.83
C ILE A 16 -15.41 -1.06 6.69
N ILE A 17 -16.09 -1.40 5.59
CA ILE A 17 -16.84 -0.39 4.82
C ILE A 17 -18.20 -0.22 5.51
N ASN A 18 -18.21 0.47 6.66
CA ASN A 18 -19.46 0.94 7.26
C ASN A 18 -19.87 2.23 6.56
N GLY A 19 -20.93 2.13 5.74
CA GLY A 19 -22.03 3.09 5.48
C GLY A 19 -21.82 4.60 5.34
N VAL A 20 -20.60 5.13 5.45
CA VAL A 20 -20.31 6.56 5.29
C VAL A 20 -19.41 6.69 4.07
N GLU A 21 -19.95 7.33 3.04
CA GLU A 21 -19.21 7.82 1.88
C GLU A 21 -18.21 8.86 2.40
N TYR A 22 -16.91 8.65 2.14
CA TYR A 22 -15.86 9.61 2.50
C TYR A 22 -15.26 10.14 1.21
N GLU A 23 -15.22 11.46 1.02
CA GLU A 23 -14.26 12.06 0.09
C GLU A 23 -12.87 11.85 0.68
N CYS A 24 -12.15 10.85 0.19
CA CYS A 24 -10.79 10.57 0.62
C CYS A 24 -9.81 11.13 -0.41
N SER A 25 -9.51 12.43 -0.31
CA SER A 25 -8.34 13.02 -0.95
C SER A 25 -7.25 13.23 0.10
N GLU A 26 -6.60 12.15 0.57
CA GLU A 26 -5.34 12.35 1.28
C GLU A 26 -4.32 12.91 0.29
N SER A 27 -3.73 14.04 0.61
CA SER A 27 -2.72 14.64 -0.25
C SER A 27 -1.46 13.78 -0.18
N GLU A 28 -1.05 13.22 -1.32
CA GLU A 28 0.16 12.41 -1.45
C GLU A 28 1.44 13.21 -1.13
N LYS A 29 1.35 14.54 -1.05
CA LYS A 29 2.51 15.45 -1.01
C LYS A 29 3.44 15.15 0.18
N TYR A 30 2.91 15.07 1.40
CA TYR A 30 3.74 14.87 2.59
C TYR A 30 4.25 13.44 2.69
N TYR A 31 3.42 12.47 2.31
CA TYR A 31 3.86 11.08 2.23
C TYR A 31 5.04 10.93 1.26
N ARG A 32 4.94 11.48 0.05
CA ARG A 32 6.01 11.43 -0.96
C ARG A 32 7.29 12.08 -0.46
N TYR A 33 7.20 13.25 0.17
CA TYR A 33 8.36 13.91 0.77
C TYR A 33 9.06 13.01 1.80
N MET A 34 8.28 12.32 2.63
CA MET A 34 8.81 11.42 3.64
C MET A 34 9.39 10.12 3.04
N GLU A 35 8.76 9.56 2.01
CA GLU A 35 9.29 8.43 1.23
C GLU A 35 10.65 8.80 0.63
N ASP A 36 10.77 9.98 0.02
CA ASP A 36 12.02 10.47 -0.57
C ASP A 36 13.14 10.55 0.48
N ILE A 37 12.86 11.15 1.65
CA ILE A 37 13.85 11.23 2.75
C ILE A 37 14.29 9.83 3.18
N LEU A 38 13.37 8.88 3.32
CA LEU A 38 13.72 7.53 3.78
C LEU A 38 14.61 6.80 2.78
N ILE A 39 14.25 6.83 1.50
CA ILE A 39 14.99 6.14 0.44
C ILE A 39 16.37 6.78 0.22
N GLU A 40 16.49 8.11 0.34
CA GLU A 40 17.78 8.78 0.23
C GLU A 40 18.74 8.47 1.39
N ASN A 41 18.22 8.06 2.55
CA ASN A 41 19.02 7.90 3.77
C ASN A 41 19.22 6.45 4.21
N TYR A 42 18.43 5.51 3.70
CA TYR A 42 18.40 4.11 4.12
C TYR A 42 18.26 3.16 2.94
N ASP A 43 18.58 1.88 3.16
CA ASP A 43 18.46 0.87 2.13
C ASP A 43 16.98 0.59 1.84
N PHE A 44 16.57 0.81 0.59
CA PHE A 44 15.25 0.43 0.13
C PHE A 44 15.01 -1.07 0.31
N VAL A 45 13.84 -1.43 0.83
CA VAL A 45 13.41 -2.82 0.95
C VAL A 45 12.16 -3.06 0.12
N GLN A 46 11.13 -2.25 0.33
CA GLN A 46 9.83 -2.43 -0.31
C GLN A 46 8.98 -1.16 -0.17
N ASN A 47 8.16 -0.86 -1.17
CA ASN A 47 7.03 0.06 -1.04
C ASN A 47 5.79 -0.53 -1.71
N GLY A 48 4.67 0.14 -1.53
CA GLY A 48 3.45 -0.28 -2.21
C GLY A 48 2.27 0.64 -2.00
N VAL A 49 1.27 0.39 -2.84
CA VAL A 49 0.02 1.12 -2.90
C VAL A 49 -1.12 0.13 -2.75
N LYS A 50 -2.06 0.45 -1.87
CA LYS A 50 -3.36 -0.21 -1.80
C LYS A 50 -4.43 0.80 -2.21
N VAL A 51 -5.38 0.35 -3.03
CA VAL A 51 -6.55 1.12 -3.43
C VAL A 51 -7.78 0.28 -3.23
N GLU A 52 -8.78 0.85 -2.59
CA GLU A 52 -10.11 0.27 -2.45
C GLU A 52 -11.10 1.15 -3.20
N TYR A 53 -12.03 0.54 -3.91
CA TYR A 53 -13.12 1.28 -4.53
C TYR A 53 -14.37 0.42 -4.69
N ILE A 54 -15.49 1.08 -4.98
CA ILE A 54 -16.78 0.45 -5.26
C ILE A 54 -17.18 0.73 -6.72
N THR A 55 -17.80 -0.24 -7.38
CA THR A 55 -18.42 -0.08 -8.69
C THR A 55 -19.84 -0.66 -8.72
N ASN A 56 -20.70 -0.09 -9.57
CA ASN A 56 -22.04 -0.61 -9.84
C ASN A 56 -22.04 -1.74 -10.89
N THR A 57 -20.89 -2.06 -11.45
CA THR A 57 -20.70 -3.19 -12.38
C THR A 57 -20.73 -4.51 -11.62
N SER A 58 -21.26 -5.57 -12.23
CA SER A 58 -21.27 -6.90 -11.59
C SER A 58 -19.85 -7.43 -11.38
N ILE A 59 -19.67 -8.31 -10.40
CA ILE A 59 -18.33 -8.84 -10.06
C ILE A 59 -17.65 -9.52 -11.25
N ASN A 60 -18.41 -10.24 -12.09
CA ASN A 60 -17.85 -10.92 -13.26
C ASN A 60 -17.43 -9.92 -14.34
N GLU A 61 -18.28 -8.93 -14.65
CA GLU A 61 -17.95 -7.90 -15.65
C GLU A 61 -16.73 -7.06 -15.22
N GLU A 62 -16.64 -6.69 -13.94
CA GLU A 62 -15.50 -5.92 -13.43
C GLU A 62 -14.22 -6.75 -13.40
N LYS A 63 -14.32 -8.03 -13.03
CA LYS A 63 -13.20 -8.97 -13.07
C LYS A 63 -12.68 -9.14 -14.49
N ASP A 64 -13.56 -9.35 -15.46
CA ASP A 64 -13.18 -9.53 -16.87
C ASP A 64 -12.52 -8.25 -17.42
N ARG A 65 -13.05 -7.06 -17.08
CA ARG A 65 -12.45 -5.77 -17.44
C ARG A 65 -11.01 -5.64 -16.92
N ILE A 66 -10.78 -5.97 -15.64
CA ILE A 66 -9.44 -5.89 -15.03
C ILE A 66 -8.49 -6.89 -15.72
N ILE A 67 -8.92 -8.13 -15.95
CA ILE A 67 -8.11 -9.14 -16.63
C ILE A 67 -7.70 -8.68 -18.03
N ASP A 68 -8.63 -8.08 -18.78
CA ASP A 68 -8.35 -7.57 -20.12
C ASP A 68 -7.34 -6.42 -20.12
N LEU A 69 -7.36 -5.55 -19.11
CA LEU A 69 -6.36 -4.49 -18.94
C LEU A 69 -4.97 -5.07 -18.62
N LEU A 70 -4.89 -5.98 -17.66
CA LEU A 70 -3.63 -6.64 -17.27
C LEU A 70 -2.99 -7.39 -18.45
N LYS A 71 -3.80 -8.05 -19.29
CA LYS A 71 -3.32 -8.74 -20.49
C LYS A 71 -2.80 -7.78 -21.57
N LYS A 72 -3.45 -6.63 -21.77
CA LYS A 72 -3.00 -5.60 -22.74
C LYS A 72 -1.66 -5.01 -22.34
N ASP A 73 -1.46 -4.86 -21.04
CA ASP A 73 -0.24 -4.28 -20.47
C ASP A 73 0.92 -5.27 -20.41
N SER A 74 0.78 -6.44 -21.06
CA SER A 74 1.80 -7.48 -21.16
C SER A 74 2.29 -7.99 -19.80
N LYS A 75 1.49 -7.86 -18.73
CA LYS A 75 1.83 -8.38 -17.41
C LYS A 75 1.97 -9.89 -17.49
N SER A 76 3.11 -10.39 -17.03
CA SER A 76 3.41 -11.82 -16.98
C SER A 76 2.58 -12.53 -15.90
N ASN A 77 2.36 -13.84 -16.09
CA ASN A 77 1.85 -14.77 -15.08
C ASN A 77 0.62 -14.30 -14.28
N ILE A 78 -0.53 -14.21 -14.95
CA ILE A 78 -1.81 -13.97 -14.28
C ILE A 78 -2.33 -15.30 -13.72
N ASP A 79 -2.47 -15.37 -12.40
CA ASP A 79 -3.17 -16.45 -11.68
C ASP A 79 -4.51 -15.93 -11.17
N ILE A 80 -5.56 -16.74 -11.32
CA ILE A 80 -6.93 -16.38 -10.96
C ILE A 80 -7.50 -17.50 -10.11
N VAL A 81 -7.82 -17.16 -8.86
CA VAL A 81 -8.47 -18.08 -7.92
C VAL A 81 -9.75 -17.42 -7.42
N SER A 82 -10.88 -17.91 -7.94
CA SER A 82 -12.23 -17.38 -7.65
C SER A 82 -12.38 -15.90 -8.06
N ASN A 83 -12.39 -14.99 -7.10
CA ASN A 83 -12.50 -13.54 -7.29
C ASN A 83 -11.19 -12.81 -6.93
N ASN A 84 -10.09 -13.55 -6.81
CA ASN A 84 -8.77 -12.99 -6.60
C ASN A 84 -7.95 -13.16 -7.88
N ILE A 85 -7.25 -12.09 -8.26
CA ILE A 85 -6.31 -12.06 -9.36
C ILE A 85 -4.95 -11.72 -8.77
N VAL A 86 -3.95 -12.55 -9.03
CA VAL A 86 -2.56 -12.26 -8.71
C VAL A 86 -1.81 -12.20 -10.03
N CYS A 87 -1.09 -11.12 -10.27
CA CYS A 87 -0.15 -11.06 -11.38
C CYS A 87 1.16 -10.43 -10.93
N PHE A 88 2.25 -10.82 -11.58
CA PHE A 88 3.56 -10.31 -11.22
C PHE A 88 4.46 -10.25 -12.45
N ASP A 89 5.27 -9.21 -12.50
CA ASP A 89 6.44 -9.12 -13.36
C ASP A 89 7.72 -9.14 -12.52
N ASP A 90 8.87 -8.91 -13.13
CA ASP A 90 10.17 -8.95 -12.45
C ASP A 90 10.28 -7.87 -11.35
N ALA A 91 9.43 -6.85 -11.35
CA ALA A 91 9.47 -5.71 -10.45
C ALA A 91 8.29 -5.65 -9.47
N LEU A 92 7.08 -5.87 -9.98
CA LEU A 92 5.83 -5.54 -9.31
C LEU A 92 4.98 -6.79 -9.10
N THR A 93 4.36 -6.88 -7.92
CA THR A 93 3.33 -7.87 -7.62
C THR A 93 2.00 -7.18 -7.39
N TYR A 94 0.99 -7.57 -8.15
CA TYR A 94 -0.39 -7.10 -8.03
C TYR A 94 -1.22 -8.18 -7.35
N ASN A 95 -1.95 -7.79 -6.32
CA ASN A 95 -2.98 -8.61 -5.67
C ASN A 95 -4.30 -7.86 -5.78
N ILE A 96 -5.25 -8.43 -6.49
CA ILE A 96 -6.55 -7.82 -6.73
C ILE A 96 -7.64 -8.73 -6.19
N SER A 97 -8.44 -8.22 -5.27
CA SER A 97 -9.53 -8.94 -4.62
C SER A 97 -10.86 -8.28 -4.99
N LEU A 98 -11.81 -9.07 -5.49
CA LEU A 98 -13.18 -8.60 -5.73
C LEU A 98 -14.14 -9.26 -4.75
N ILE A 99 -14.99 -8.47 -4.10
CA ILE A 99 -16.03 -8.94 -3.19
C ILE A 99 -17.41 -8.58 -3.73
N ASP A 100 -18.27 -9.60 -3.76
CA ASP A 100 -19.66 -9.49 -4.16
C ASP A 100 -20.53 -9.01 -2.99
N GLY A 101 -21.57 -8.23 -3.32
CA GLY A 101 -22.48 -7.59 -2.37
C GLY A 101 -23.54 -6.78 -3.13
N ASP A 102 -24.17 -5.79 -2.48
CA ASP A 102 -25.09 -4.88 -3.19
C ASP A 102 -24.41 -4.10 -4.33
N ARG A 103 -23.11 -3.87 -4.19
CA ARG A 103 -22.19 -3.31 -5.18
C ARG A 103 -20.88 -4.08 -5.13
N THR A 104 -20.18 -4.18 -6.26
CA THR A 104 -18.87 -4.84 -6.32
C THR A 104 -17.83 -3.95 -5.64
N LYS A 105 -17.14 -4.52 -4.65
CA LYS A 105 -15.99 -3.90 -3.99
C LYS A 105 -14.71 -4.47 -4.56
N VAL A 106 -13.75 -3.61 -4.85
CA VAL A 106 -12.46 -3.99 -5.41
C VAL A 106 -11.35 -3.45 -4.52
N GLU A 107 -10.40 -4.31 -4.19
CA GLU A 107 -9.13 -3.95 -3.57
C GLU A 107 -8.01 -4.29 -4.54
N ILE A 108 -7.11 -3.34 -4.79
CA ILE A 108 -5.90 -3.51 -5.60
C ILE A 108 -4.72 -3.19 -4.70
N ILE A 109 -3.80 -4.13 -4.55
CA ILE A 109 -2.53 -3.93 -3.85
C ILE A 109 -1.38 -4.17 -4.82
N ILE A 110 -0.52 -3.17 -4.99
CA ILE A 110 0.71 -3.28 -5.76
C ILE A 110 1.88 -3.18 -4.79
N ILE A 111 2.74 -4.20 -4.81
CA ILE A 111 3.97 -4.29 -4.02
C ILE A 111 5.17 -4.24 -4.95
N ASN A 112 6.16 -3.42 -4.61
CA ASN A 112 7.41 -3.27 -5.33
C ASN A 112 8.60 -3.55 -4.43
N ASN A 113 9.57 -4.32 -4.94
CA ASN A 113 10.81 -4.66 -4.23
C ASN A 113 12.06 -4.11 -4.94
N LEU A 114 11.92 -3.22 -5.92
CA LEU A 114 13.01 -2.56 -6.63
C LEU A 114 13.01 -1.06 -6.33
N GLU A 115 14.17 -0.50 -5.96
CA GLU A 115 14.33 0.92 -5.61
C GLU A 115 13.93 1.90 -6.75
N VAL A 116 13.83 1.42 -7.98
CA VAL A 116 13.51 2.24 -9.16
C VAL A 116 12.07 2.73 -9.22
N PHE A 117 11.14 2.15 -8.46
CA PHE A 117 9.74 2.57 -8.43
C PHE A 117 9.39 3.23 -7.09
N LYS A 118 8.78 4.40 -7.17
CA LYS A 118 8.22 5.12 -6.02
C LYS A 118 6.73 4.85 -5.88
N SER A 119 6.18 5.19 -4.72
CA SER A 119 4.74 5.05 -4.46
C SER A 119 3.87 5.78 -5.50
N THR A 120 4.35 6.92 -6.03
CA THR A 120 3.72 7.66 -7.15
C THR A 120 3.57 6.82 -8.43
N ASP A 121 4.60 6.07 -8.81
CA ASP A 121 4.58 5.21 -10.00
C ASP A 121 3.56 4.08 -9.84
N LEU A 122 3.50 3.49 -8.63
CA LEU A 122 2.55 2.44 -8.30
C LEU A 122 1.12 2.99 -8.31
N ARG A 123 0.91 4.22 -7.84
CA ARG A 123 -0.40 4.89 -7.89
C ARG A 123 -0.88 5.05 -9.34
N GLN A 124 0.00 5.47 -10.24
CA GLN A 124 -0.32 5.55 -11.66
C GLN A 124 -0.71 4.18 -12.24
N ALA A 125 0.02 3.12 -11.91
CA ALA A 125 -0.31 1.76 -12.35
C ALA A 125 -1.69 1.30 -11.84
N VAL A 126 -2.12 1.74 -10.65
CA VAL A 126 -3.49 1.45 -10.18
C VAL A 126 -4.54 2.22 -11.01
N GLU A 127 -4.30 3.49 -11.33
CA GLU A 127 -5.23 4.29 -12.14
C GLU A 127 -5.51 3.69 -13.52
N GLU A 128 -4.53 3.02 -14.11
CA GLU A 128 -4.68 2.32 -15.39
C GLU A 128 -5.59 1.09 -15.30
N ILE A 129 -5.75 0.51 -14.10
CA ILE A 129 -6.57 -0.67 -13.84
C ILE A 129 -7.95 -0.31 -13.28
N LYS A 130 -8.02 0.70 -12.40
CA LYS A 130 -9.23 1.12 -11.69
C LYS A 130 -10.34 1.53 -12.67
N SER A 131 -11.59 1.26 -12.27
CA SER A 131 -12.75 1.70 -13.06
C SER A 131 -12.88 3.22 -13.02
N ASN A 132 -13.05 3.84 -14.19
CA ASN A 132 -13.32 5.29 -14.29
C ASN A 132 -14.71 5.69 -13.75
N LYS A 133 -15.57 4.71 -13.41
CA LYS A 133 -16.89 4.90 -12.79
C LYS A 133 -16.90 4.47 -11.32
N CYS A 134 -15.72 4.40 -10.69
CA CYS A 134 -15.61 4.06 -9.28
C CYS A 134 -16.23 5.13 -8.37
N ILE A 135 -16.69 4.70 -7.20
CA ILE A 135 -17.11 5.55 -6.08
C ILE A 135 -16.41 5.08 -4.80
N ASP A 136 -16.39 5.93 -3.78
CA ASP A 136 -15.76 5.67 -2.47
C ASP A 136 -14.32 5.16 -2.58
N GLU A 137 -13.50 5.83 -3.41
CA GLU A 137 -12.09 5.49 -3.53
C GLU A 137 -11.33 5.81 -2.24
N ARG A 138 -10.48 4.86 -1.82
CA ARG A 138 -9.52 5.02 -0.72
C ARG A 138 -8.16 4.57 -1.16
N ILE A 139 -7.14 5.32 -0.78
CA ILE A 139 -5.76 5.09 -1.21
C ILE A 139 -4.91 4.98 0.03
N TYR A 140 -4.01 4.03 0.02
CA TYR A 140 -3.06 3.79 1.08
C TYR A 140 -1.68 3.64 0.47
N TYR A 141 -0.69 4.19 1.15
CA TYR A 141 0.72 4.06 0.76
C TYR A 141 1.50 3.43 1.90
N PHE A 142 2.52 2.63 1.57
CA PHE A 142 3.51 2.20 2.54
C PHE A 142 4.92 2.14 1.94
N SER A 143 5.90 2.33 2.80
CA SER A 143 7.32 2.19 2.48
C SER A 143 8.06 1.54 3.63
N LYS A 144 9.02 0.69 3.31
CA LYS A 144 9.89 -0.02 4.23
C LYS A 144 11.34 0.14 3.78
N VAL A 145 12.17 0.56 4.73
CA VAL A 145 13.61 0.69 4.54
C VAL A 145 14.36 -0.03 5.66
N LYS A 146 15.57 -0.49 5.37
CA LYS A 146 16.45 -1.12 6.35
C LYS A 146 17.42 -0.09 6.91
N VAL A 147 17.53 -0.06 8.23
CA VAL A 147 18.41 0.85 8.96
C VAL A 147 19.79 0.20 9.07
N ASN A 148 20.80 0.88 8.54
CA ASN A 148 22.18 0.40 8.51
C ASN A 148 23.14 1.26 9.34
N GLU A 149 22.73 2.47 9.70
CA GLU A 149 23.54 3.48 10.39
C GLU A 149 22.72 4.13 11.51
N GLU A 150 23.39 4.60 12.57
CA GLU A 150 22.81 5.38 13.69
C GLU A 150 22.41 6.82 13.28
N LYS A 151 21.89 7.01 12.06
CA LYS A 151 21.35 8.30 11.64
C LYS A 151 20.04 8.55 12.38
N ASN A 152 20.03 9.54 13.27
CA ASN A 152 18.81 10.02 13.90
C ASN A 152 18.07 10.94 12.92
N ILE A 153 17.29 10.36 11.99
CA ILE A 153 16.49 11.15 11.05
C ILE A 153 15.10 11.51 11.57
N LEU A 154 14.76 11.10 12.81
CA LEU A 154 13.48 11.41 13.43
C LEU A 154 13.11 12.90 13.29
N PRO A 155 14.04 13.86 13.48
CA PRO A 155 13.74 15.28 13.26
C PRO A 155 13.28 15.64 11.84
N PHE A 156 13.81 14.96 10.81
CA PHE A 156 13.43 15.21 9.40
C PHE A 156 12.08 14.57 9.06
N ILE A 157 11.78 13.41 9.66
CA ILE A 157 10.46 12.77 9.55
C ILE A 157 9.39 13.67 10.17
N LEU A 158 9.71 14.34 11.28
CA LEU A 158 8.77 15.18 12.02
C LEU A 158 8.49 16.55 11.37
N ASP A 159 9.31 17.04 10.45
CA ASP A 159 9.16 18.38 9.81
C ASP A 159 7.83 18.55 9.02
N GLY A 160 7.21 17.43 8.60
CA GLY A 160 5.90 17.42 7.95
C GLY A 160 4.73 17.05 8.85
N ILE A 161 4.98 16.74 10.13
CA ILE A 161 4.03 16.16 11.08
C ILE A 161 3.51 17.26 12.03
N ASN A 162 2.22 17.20 12.35
CA ASN A 162 1.65 18.01 13.41
C ASN A 162 2.04 17.41 14.77
N GLU A 163 3.00 18.02 15.46
CA GLU A 163 3.56 17.51 16.72
C GLU A 163 2.50 17.23 17.80
N ASP A 164 1.42 18.03 17.84
CA ASP A 164 0.34 17.88 18.81
C ASP A 164 -0.49 16.59 18.63
N THR A 165 -0.32 15.90 17.50
CA THR A 165 -1.05 14.67 17.15
C THR A 165 -0.23 13.40 17.37
N ILE A 166 1.02 13.53 17.82
CA ILE A 166 1.93 12.40 17.99
C ILE A 166 1.48 11.52 19.16
N GLU A 167 1.16 10.27 18.84
CA GLU A 167 0.94 9.20 19.79
C GLU A 167 2.01 8.12 19.59
N GLU A 168 2.75 7.80 20.64
CA GLU A 168 3.81 6.79 20.59
C GLU A 168 3.56 5.63 21.56
N ALA A 169 3.98 4.43 21.16
CA ALA A 169 3.97 3.26 22.03
C ALA A 169 5.22 2.41 21.80
N GLU A 170 5.82 1.95 22.90
CA GLU A 170 6.84 0.91 22.86
C GLU A 170 6.18 -0.46 22.69
N ILE A 171 6.78 -1.31 21.88
CA ILE A 171 6.39 -2.70 21.67
C ILE A 171 7.59 -3.61 21.86
N SER A 172 7.36 -4.91 22.01
CA SER A 172 8.41 -5.89 22.36
C SER A 172 9.62 -5.87 21.43
N ASN A 173 9.45 -5.47 20.17
CA ASN A 173 10.48 -5.46 19.15
C ASN A 173 10.71 -4.08 18.53
N GLY A 174 10.37 -2.98 19.22
CA GLY A 174 10.62 -1.64 18.71
C GLY A 174 9.63 -0.59 19.21
N LYS A 175 9.35 0.39 18.36
CA LYS A 175 8.47 1.52 18.67
C LYS A 175 7.52 1.77 17.51
N VAL A 176 6.28 2.12 17.84
CA VAL A 176 5.28 2.57 16.88
C VAL A 176 4.85 3.99 17.20
N LEU A 177 4.56 4.76 16.16
CA LEU A 177 4.12 6.14 16.21
C LEU A 177 2.92 6.30 15.28
N LYS A 178 1.93 7.06 15.75
CA LYS A 178 0.82 7.57 14.95
C LYS A 178 0.82 9.08 15.04
N ALA A 179 0.53 9.75 13.93
CA ALA A 179 0.37 11.19 13.90
C ALA A 179 -0.48 11.60 12.70
N GLU A 180 -0.65 12.91 12.53
CA GLU A 180 -1.21 13.53 11.33
C GLU A 180 -0.15 14.41 10.68
N PHE A 181 -0.09 14.43 9.36
CA PHE A 181 0.62 15.45 8.61
C PHE A 181 -0.05 16.82 8.78
N ILE A 182 0.65 17.89 8.39
CA ILE A 182 0.12 19.27 8.48
C ILE A 182 -1.20 19.47 7.70
N ASP A 183 -1.46 18.68 6.65
CA ASP A 183 -2.73 18.70 5.92
C ASP A 183 -3.85 17.83 6.53
N GLY A 184 -3.59 17.20 7.68
CA GLY A 184 -4.54 16.35 8.40
C GLY A 184 -4.58 14.89 7.92
N SER A 185 -3.80 14.51 6.89
CA SER A 185 -3.69 13.11 6.49
C SER A 185 -2.93 12.29 7.55
N LYS A 186 -3.33 11.03 7.75
CA LYS A 186 -2.83 10.23 8.89
C LYS A 186 -1.54 9.50 8.54
N ILE A 187 -0.59 9.45 9.46
CA ILE A 187 0.64 8.69 9.28
C ILE A 187 0.88 7.72 10.43
N ASN A 188 1.32 6.52 10.07
CA ASN A 188 1.81 5.52 11.01
C ASN A 188 3.26 5.22 10.66
N LEU A 189 4.07 5.12 11.71
CA LEU A 189 5.48 4.75 11.62
C LEU A 189 5.75 3.61 12.59
N GLY A 190 6.53 2.64 12.15
CA GLY A 190 7.09 1.58 12.98
C GLY A 190 8.60 1.54 12.81
N GLN A 191 9.33 1.69 13.90
CA GLN A 191 10.75 1.35 13.97
C GLN A 191 10.84 -0.03 14.62
N ILE A 192 11.13 -1.05 13.80
CA ILE A 192 10.96 -2.46 14.17
C ILE A 192 12.26 -3.22 14.00
N ASN A 193 12.62 -3.98 15.02
CA ASN A 193 13.71 -4.94 15.01
C ASN A 193 13.17 -6.32 14.66
N TYR A 194 13.69 -6.88 13.57
CA TYR A 194 13.51 -8.27 13.18
C TYR A 194 14.85 -9.00 13.26
N ASP A 195 14.83 -10.34 13.22
CA ASP A 195 16.07 -11.14 13.17
C ASP A 195 16.95 -10.81 11.96
N THR A 196 16.36 -10.22 10.90
CA THR A 196 17.04 -9.82 9.67
C THR A 196 17.61 -8.40 9.70
N GLY A 197 17.39 -7.64 10.77
CA GLY A 197 17.87 -6.28 10.99
C GLY A 197 16.81 -5.33 11.54
N GLU A 198 17.18 -4.06 11.61
CA GLU A 198 16.30 -2.96 12.01
C GLU A 198 15.67 -2.30 10.78
N TYR A 199 14.40 -1.91 10.87
CA TYR A 199 13.63 -1.37 9.77
C TYR A 199 12.78 -0.20 10.22
N ILE A 200 12.61 0.78 9.32
CA ILE A 200 11.58 1.80 9.42
C ILE A 200 10.49 1.45 8.42
N ILE A 201 9.24 1.45 8.88
CA ILE A 201 8.05 1.20 8.09
C ILE A 201 7.13 2.39 8.27
N ILE A 202 6.71 3.03 7.18
CA ILE A 202 5.76 4.14 7.19
C ILE A 202 4.52 3.78 6.37
N GLY A 203 3.37 4.30 6.74
CA GLY A 203 2.16 4.16 5.93
C GLY A 203 1.03 5.12 6.28
N THR A 204 0.28 5.53 5.26
CA THR A 204 -0.88 6.44 5.33
C THR A 204 -2.09 5.77 4.68
N PRO A 205 -3.30 5.94 5.23
CA PRO A 205 -3.59 6.29 6.63
C PRO A 205 -3.24 5.17 7.63
N ILE A 206 -2.86 3.98 7.15
CA ILE A 206 -2.42 2.81 7.93
C ILE A 206 -1.32 2.03 7.19
N ILE A 207 -0.55 1.23 7.92
CA ILE A 207 0.31 0.19 7.31
C ILE A 207 -0.55 -1.03 7.02
N PHE A 208 -0.70 -1.39 5.74
CA PHE A 208 -1.60 -2.46 5.29
C PHE A 208 -0.89 -3.79 4.96
N VAL A 209 0.43 -3.85 5.13
CA VAL A 209 1.22 -5.07 4.97
C VAL A 209 1.57 -5.65 6.34
N THR A 210 1.52 -6.97 6.45
CA THR A 210 1.97 -7.73 7.63
C THR A 210 3.18 -8.58 7.26
N TYR A 211 4.09 -8.76 8.21
CA TYR A 211 5.34 -9.53 8.04
C TYR A 211 5.39 -10.70 9.00
#